data_AF-A0A975UC57-F1
#
_entry.id   AF-A0A975UC57-F1
#
_cell.length_a   1.000
_cell.length_b   1.000
_cell.length_c   1.000
_cell.angle_alpha   90.00
_cell.angle_beta   90.00
_cell.angle_gamma   90.00
#
_symmetry.space_group_name_H-M   'P 1'
#
loop_
_entity.id
_entity.type
_entity.pdbx_description
1 polymer ?
#
loop_
_entity_poly.entity_id
_entity_poly.type
_entity_poly.pdbx_seq_one_letter_code
_entity_poly.pdbx_strand_id
1 'polypeptide(L)'
;MKALFLLVSVITYASATVAQTLPAKPQKGEEVTGQQTRIWLQIQRQNMLATSHKDTLTPEAAKATQQRAEKSFSHAIPEKFIKNDFGE
;
A
#
# COMPACT_ATOMS: atom_id res chain seq x y z
N MET A 1 -16.37 -14.87 -48.25
CA MET A 1 -15.35 -15.60 -47.45
C MET A 1 -13.97 -14.90 -47.45
N LYS A 2 -13.93 -13.57 -47.29
CA LYS A 2 -12.66 -12.82 -47.10
C LYS A 2 -12.63 -12.03 -45.78
N ALA A 3 -13.80 -11.69 -45.24
CA ALA A 3 -13.92 -11.01 -43.95
C ALA A 3 -13.60 -11.89 -42.73
N LEU A 4 -13.74 -13.22 -42.85
CA LEU A 4 -13.44 -14.15 -41.74
C LEU A 4 -11.93 -14.35 -41.54
N PHE A 5 -11.12 -14.20 -42.60
CA PHE A 5 -9.66 -14.37 -42.54
C PHE A 5 -8.93 -13.14 -41.96
N LEU A 6 -9.54 -11.95 -42.01
CA LEU A 6 -8.97 -10.73 -41.41
C LEU A 6 -9.20 -10.65 -39.89
N LEU A 7 -10.19 -11.37 -39.34
CA LEU A 7 -10.48 -11.36 -37.92
C LEU A 7 -9.47 -12.19 -37.10
N VAL A 8 -8.83 -13.19 -37.72
CA VAL A 8 -7.93 -14.14 -37.04
C VAL A 8 -6.50 -13.59 -36.90
N SER A 9 -6.08 -12.64 -37.75
CA SER A 9 -4.74 -12.04 -37.68
C SER A 9 -4.59 -10.93 -36.62
N VAL A 10 -5.68 -10.45 -36.02
CA VAL A 10 -5.63 -9.37 -35.00
C VAL A 10 -5.44 -9.90 -33.59
N ILE A 11 -5.68 -11.20 -33.35
CA ILE A 11 -5.75 -11.77 -31.99
C ILE A 11 -4.38 -12.29 -31.49
N THR A 12 -3.37 -12.43 -32.35
CA THR A 12 -2.09 -13.08 -31.99
C THR A 12 -0.97 -12.15 -31.52
N TYR A 13 -1.18 -10.83 -31.43
CA TYR A 13 -0.12 -9.87 -31.05
C TYR A 13 -0.30 -9.20 -29.67
N ALA A 14 -1.17 -9.72 -28.80
CA ALA A 14 -1.38 -9.14 -27.47
C ALA A 14 -0.60 -9.82 -26.33
N SER A 15 0.36 -10.70 -26.64
CA SER A 15 1.31 -11.24 -25.66
C SER A 15 2.60 -10.44 -25.62
N ALA A 16 2.49 -9.12 -25.45
CA ALA A 16 3.62 -8.32 -24.99
C ALA A 16 3.77 -8.59 -23.49
N THR A 17 4.67 -9.50 -23.16
CA THR A 17 5.20 -9.67 -21.81
C THR A 17 5.68 -8.31 -21.30
N VAL A 18 4.92 -7.70 -20.39
CA VAL A 18 5.41 -6.60 -19.57
C VAL A 18 6.46 -7.22 -18.65
N ALA A 19 7.70 -7.30 -19.13
CA ALA A 19 8.84 -7.51 -18.28
C ALA A 19 8.82 -6.35 -17.27
N GLN A 20 8.38 -6.64 -16.05
CA GLN A 20 8.46 -5.71 -14.94
C GLN A 20 9.95 -5.43 -14.73
N THR A 21 10.42 -4.33 -15.28
CA THR A 21 11.71 -3.76 -14.91
C THR A 21 11.62 -3.48 -13.42
N LEU A 22 12.31 -4.31 -12.62
CA LEU A 22 12.54 -4.01 -11.21
C LEU A 22 13.03 -2.56 -11.15
N PRO A 23 12.35 -1.66 -10.40
CA PRO A 23 12.76 -0.28 -10.34
C PRO A 23 14.22 -0.25 -9.90
N ALA A 24 15.08 0.32 -10.75
CA ALA A 24 16.48 0.48 -10.44
C ALA A 24 16.60 1.13 -9.06
N LYS A 25 17.36 0.49 -8.16
CA LYS A 25 17.60 1.00 -6.81
C LYS A 25 18.03 2.47 -6.93
N PRO A 26 17.23 3.45 -6.47
CA PRO A 26 17.58 4.85 -6.67
C PRO A 26 18.91 5.12 -5.96
N GLN A 27 19.87 5.65 -6.71
CA GLN A 27 21.13 6.15 -6.15
C GLN A 27 20.75 7.27 -5.16
N LYS A 28 21.05 7.03 -3.88
CA LYS A 28 20.65 7.90 -2.77
C LYS A 28 21.50 9.17 -2.78
N GLY A 29 21.14 10.11 -3.66
CA GLY A 29 21.63 11.47 -3.68
C GLY A 29 20.70 12.39 -2.90
N GLU A 30 21.27 13.39 -2.22
CA GLU A 30 20.59 14.42 -1.42
C GLU A 30 19.43 15.12 -2.17
N GLU A 31 19.55 15.20 -3.50
CA GLU A 31 18.57 15.79 -4.41
C GLU A 31 17.22 15.05 -4.43
N VAL A 32 17.23 13.72 -4.27
CA VAL A 32 16.02 12.88 -4.24
C VAL A 32 15.20 13.15 -2.97
N THR A 33 15.88 13.33 -1.84
CA THR A 33 15.23 13.57 -0.54
C THR A 33 14.55 14.95 -0.52
N GLY A 34 15.22 15.99 -1.03
CA GLY A 34 14.68 17.35 -1.06
C GLY A 34 13.41 17.48 -1.92
N GLN A 35 13.35 16.78 -3.05
CA GLN A 35 12.15 16.75 -3.90
C GLN A 35 10.97 16.03 -3.23
N GLN A 36 11.21 14.88 -2.61
CA GLN A 36 10.17 14.12 -1.91
C GLN A 36 9.55 14.93 -0.76
N THR A 37 10.37 15.64 0.01
CA THR A 37 9.89 16.52 1.08
C THR A 37 9.01 17.65 0.54
N ARG A 38 9.40 18.29 -0.56
CA ARG A 38 8.58 19.35 -1.19
C ARG A 38 7.23 18.82 -1.65
N ILE A 39 7.20 17.65 -2.27
CA ILE A 39 5.97 16.98 -2.71
C ILE A 39 5.07 16.69 -1.50
N TRP A 40 5.63 16.15 -0.41
CA TRP A 40 4.89 15.83 0.80
C TRP A 40 4.26 17.09 1.44
N LEU A 41 5.03 18.17 1.57
CA LEU A 41 4.53 19.44 2.10
C LEU A 41 3.42 20.03 1.23
N GLN A 42 3.53 19.90 -0.10
CA GLN A 42 2.49 20.34 -1.00
C GLN A 42 1.20 19.53 -0.85
N ILE A 43 1.29 18.20 -0.75
CA ILE A 43 0.15 17.31 -0.53
C ILE A 43 -0.60 17.72 0.74
N GLN A 44 0.11 17.97 1.84
CA GLN A 44 -0.49 18.42 3.10
C GLN A 44 -1.15 19.80 2.97
N ARG A 45 -0.44 20.78 2.41
CA ARG A 45 -0.95 22.15 2.23
C ARG A 45 -2.24 22.19 1.40
N GLN A 46 -2.34 21.31 0.41
CA GLN A 46 -3.47 21.24 -0.50
C GLN A 46 -4.55 20.25 -0.03
N ASN A 47 -4.39 19.63 1.16
CA ASN A 47 -5.26 18.57 1.69
C ASN A 47 -5.53 17.46 0.66
N MET A 48 -4.51 17.12 -0.12
CA MET A 48 -4.60 16.08 -1.14
C MET A 48 -4.33 14.71 -0.51
N LEU A 49 -4.90 13.68 -1.11
CA LEU A 49 -4.56 12.30 -0.76
C LEU A 49 -3.16 11.98 -1.31
N ALA A 50 -2.36 11.27 -0.51
CA ALA A 50 -1.04 10.80 -0.94
C ALA A 50 -1.10 9.69 -2.01
N THR A 51 -2.29 9.11 -2.22
CA THR A 51 -2.56 8.10 -3.23
C THR A 51 -3.91 8.37 -3.89
N SER A 52 -4.02 8.04 -5.18
CA SER A 52 -5.30 8.01 -5.90
C SER A 52 -6.09 6.73 -5.64
N HIS A 53 -5.46 5.70 -5.05
CA HIS A 53 -6.09 4.43 -4.79
C HIS A 53 -7.14 4.55 -3.68
N LYS A 54 -8.37 4.19 -3.99
CA LYS A 54 -9.43 4.05 -2.98
C LYS A 54 -9.33 2.69 -2.33
N ASP A 55 -8.64 2.64 -1.20
CA ASP A 55 -8.57 1.41 -0.41
C ASP A 55 -9.94 1.15 0.23
N THR A 56 -10.55 0.02 -0.11
CA THR A 56 -11.84 -0.38 0.43
C THR A 56 -11.67 -1.75 1.06
N LEU A 57 -11.96 -1.83 2.35
CA LEU A 57 -11.88 -3.09 3.07
C LEU A 57 -12.98 -4.04 2.58
N THR A 58 -12.62 -5.32 2.41
CA THR A 58 -13.64 -6.36 2.29
C THR A 58 -14.45 -6.43 3.59
N PRO A 59 -15.71 -6.92 3.57
CA PRO A 59 -16.51 -7.07 4.77
C PRO A 59 -15.81 -7.89 5.88
N GLU A 60 -15.07 -8.93 5.49
CA GLU A 60 -14.29 -9.77 6.40
C GLU A 60 -13.14 -9.01 7.04
N ALA A 61 -12.38 -8.23 6.26
CA ALA A 61 -11.29 -7.41 6.76
C ALA A 61 -11.80 -6.28 7.68
N ALA A 62 -12.95 -5.70 7.36
CA ALA A 62 -13.61 -4.71 8.21
C ALA A 62 -14.00 -5.31 9.57
N LYS A 63 -14.63 -6.49 9.58
CA LYS A 63 -15.00 -7.21 10.81
C LYS A 63 -13.78 -7.56 11.66
N ALA A 64 -12.72 -8.09 11.04
CA ALA A 64 -11.48 -8.42 11.74
C ALA A 64 -10.82 -7.18 12.36
N THR A 65 -10.88 -6.05 11.67
CA THR A 65 -10.35 -4.76 12.15
C THR A 65 -11.16 -4.25 13.35
N GLN A 66 -12.49 -4.32 13.28
CA GLN A 66 -13.35 -3.94 14.39
C GLN A 66 -13.07 -4.79 15.64
N GLN A 67 -13.00 -6.12 15.49
CA GLN A 67 -12.68 -7.03 16.59
C GLN A 67 -11.32 -6.74 17.23
N ARG A 68 -10.31 -6.40 16.41
CA ARG A 68 -9.00 -6.00 16.92
C ARG A 68 -9.10 -4.73 17.75
N ALA A 69 -9.81 -3.71 17.26
CA ALA A 69 -9.99 -2.46 17.98
C ALA A 69 -10.66 -2.69 19.33
N GLU A 70 -11.77 -3.43 19.38
CA GLU A 70 -12.46 -3.79 20.62
C GLU A 70 -11.52 -4.53 21.58
N LYS A 71 -10.78 -5.52 21.07
CA LYS A 71 -9.82 -6.29 21.87
C LYS A 71 -8.74 -5.38 22.46
N SER A 72 -8.21 -4.42 21.70
CA SER A 72 -7.17 -3.51 22.19
C SER A 72 -7.60 -2.72 23.42
N PHE A 73 -8.85 -2.28 23.50
CA PHE A 73 -9.38 -1.55 24.66
C PHE A 73 -9.89 -2.45 25.80
N SER A 74 -9.96 -3.76 25.58
CA SER A 74 -10.49 -4.71 26.56
C SER A 74 -9.42 -5.29 27.50
N HIS A 75 -8.16 -4.90 27.35
CA HIS A 75 -7.10 -5.35 28.27
C HIS A 75 -7.16 -4.52 29.55
N ALA A 76 -7.24 -5.18 30.70
CA ALA A 76 -7.12 -4.52 31.98
C ALA A 76 -5.78 -3.79 32.07
N ILE A 77 -5.80 -2.54 32.53
CA ILE A 77 -4.57 -1.81 32.84
C ILE A 77 -3.94 -2.51 34.05
N PRO A 78 -2.70 -3.01 33.94
CA PRO A 78 -2.03 -3.66 35.07
C PRO A 78 -1.89 -2.68 36.24
N GLU A 79 -2.23 -3.10 37.46
CA GLU A 79 -2.00 -2.28 38.66
C GLU A 79 -0.52 -2.00 38.90
N LYS A 80 0.35 -2.91 38.46
CA LYS A 80 1.81 -2.81 38.53
C LYS A 80 2.43 -3.25 37.22
N PHE A 81 3.35 -2.44 36.68
CA PHE A 81 4.16 -2.80 35.52
C PHE A 81 5.40 -3.63 35.88
N ILE A 82 5.80 -3.59 37.16
CA ILE A 82 6.95 -4.31 37.69
C ILE A 82 6.45 -5.67 38.19
N LYS A 83 6.94 -6.74 37.56
CA LYS A 83 6.75 -8.11 38.05
C LYS A 83 7.57 -8.28 39.33
N ASN A 84 7.11 -9.11 40.27
CA ASN A 84 7.83 -9.32 41.54
C ASN A 84 9.27 -9.82 41.34
N ASP A 85 9.56 -10.46 40.19
CA ASP A 85 10.88 -11.00 39.85
C ASP A 85 11.75 -9.99 39.07
N PHE A 86 11.38 -8.71 39.03
CA PHE A 86 12.19 -7.68 38.38
C PHE A 86 13.42 -7.36 39.24
N GLY A 87 14.51 -8.07 38.99
CA GLY A 87 15.79 -7.89 39.68
C GLY A 87 16.30 -9.10 40.46
N GLU A 88 15.71 -10.28 40.30
CA GLU A 88 16.37 -11.56 40.63
C GLU A 88 17.31 -12.03 39.50
#